data_AF-A0A0U4CYJ7-F1
#
_entry.id   AF-A0A0U4CYJ7-F1
#
_cell.length_a   1.000
_cell.length_b   1.000
_cell.length_c   1.000
_cell.angle_alpha   90.00
_cell.angle_beta   90.00
_cell.angle_gamma   90.00
#
_symmetry.space_group_name_H-M   'P 1'
#
loop_
_entity.id
_entity.type
_entity.pdbx_description
1 polymer ?
#
loop_
_entity_poly.entity_id
_entity_poly.type
_entity_poly.pdbx_seq_one_letter_code
_entity_poly.pdbx_strand_id
1 'polypeptide(L)'
;MAAGNRWDVGPDAVVTVGPRTYVSPDCTVVSTQGVSIGADCAIGWGVQIVDDDFHRHGSGGHVPDGPSSAPITIGDHVWVGSRAMIFKGVTIADGCIVAGGAVVTRSVEEPRSMVAGSPARVVRSDVDWT
;
A
#
# COMPACT_ATOMS: atom_id res chain seq x y z
N MET A 1 -9.91 -0.03 -14.12
CA MET A 1 -8.52 -0.52 -13.95
C MET A 1 -7.91 -0.71 -15.33
N ALA A 2 -6.61 -0.45 -15.47
CA ALA A 2 -5.90 -0.76 -16.71
C ALA A 2 -5.58 -2.27 -16.83
N ALA A 3 -5.25 -2.73 -18.03
CA ALA A 3 -4.79 -4.10 -18.27
C ALA A 3 -3.38 -4.33 -17.68
N GLY A 4 -3.01 -5.60 -17.46
CA GLY A 4 -1.66 -5.99 -17.00
C GLY A 4 -1.48 -6.10 -15.49
N ASN A 5 -2.53 -5.81 -14.71
CA ASN A 5 -2.47 -5.91 -13.26
C ASN A 5 -2.57 -7.37 -12.78
N ARG A 6 -1.72 -7.74 -11.82
CA ARG A 6 -1.80 -9.03 -11.10
C ARG A 6 -2.48 -8.83 -9.75
N TRP A 7 -3.55 -9.58 -9.52
CA TRP A 7 -4.25 -9.64 -8.24
C TRP A 7 -4.17 -11.08 -7.74
N ASP A 8 -3.39 -11.30 -6.70
CA ASP A 8 -3.23 -12.59 -6.03
C ASP A 8 -3.96 -12.49 -4.69
N VAL A 9 -5.17 -13.03 -4.65
CA VAL A 9 -6.09 -12.88 -3.52
C VAL A 9 -6.28 -14.24 -2.87
N GLY A 10 -5.85 -14.36 -1.62
CA GLY A 10 -6.01 -15.55 -0.81
C GLY A 10 -7.48 -15.92 -0.61
N PRO A 11 -7.77 -17.19 -0.27
CA PRO A 11 -9.13 -17.73 -0.24
C PRO A 11 -10.09 -16.98 0.69
N ASP A 12 -9.58 -16.43 1.80
CA ASP A 12 -10.36 -15.69 2.79
C ASP A 12 -10.10 -14.17 2.73
N ALA A 13 -9.23 -13.72 1.82
CA ALA A 13 -8.87 -12.32 1.69
C ALA A 13 -9.88 -11.57 0.82
N VAL A 14 -10.11 -10.32 1.17
CA VAL A 14 -10.93 -9.41 0.35
C VAL A 14 -10.06 -8.24 -0.10
N VAL A 15 -10.18 -7.91 -1.38
CA VAL A 15 -9.60 -6.70 -1.94
C VAL A 15 -10.72 -5.77 -2.37
N THR A 16 -10.78 -4.59 -1.78
CA THR A 16 -11.78 -3.56 -2.11
C THR A 16 -11.10 -2.36 -2.76
N VAL A 17 -11.72 -1.86 -3.82
CA VAL A 17 -11.30 -0.64 -4.51
C VAL A 17 -12.49 0.30 -4.57
N GLY A 18 -12.34 1.47 -3.97
CA GLY A 18 -13.38 2.50 -3.92
C GLY A 18 -13.72 3.09 -5.30
N PRO A 19 -14.86 3.78 -5.40
CA PRO A 19 -15.29 4.39 -6.65
C PRO A 19 -14.29 5.45 -7.13
N ARG A 20 -14.20 5.63 -8.46
CA ARG A 20 -13.32 6.61 -9.12
C ARG A 20 -11.82 6.42 -8.88
N THR A 21 -11.42 5.36 -8.19
CA THR A 21 -10.02 4.96 -8.08
C THR A 21 -9.51 4.36 -9.38
N TYR A 22 -8.34 4.83 -9.82
CA TYR A 22 -7.65 4.31 -10.98
C TYR A 22 -6.41 3.52 -10.57
N VAL A 23 -6.26 2.32 -11.15
CA VAL A 23 -5.05 1.50 -11.06
C VAL A 23 -4.42 1.40 -12.43
N SER A 24 -3.25 2.02 -12.56
CA SER A 24 -2.42 2.03 -13.77
C SER A 24 -1.92 0.61 -14.10
N PRO A 25 -1.41 0.36 -15.31
CA PRO A 25 -0.86 -0.94 -15.69
C PRO A 25 0.26 -1.46 -14.78
N ASP A 26 0.46 -2.78 -14.87
CA ASP A 26 1.56 -3.53 -14.29
C ASP A 26 1.68 -3.45 -12.75
N CYS A 27 0.59 -3.09 -12.06
CA CYS A 27 0.53 -3.16 -10.62
C CYS A 27 0.38 -4.61 -10.14
N THR A 28 0.93 -4.89 -8.97
CA THR A 28 0.78 -6.18 -8.29
C THR A 28 0.15 -5.95 -6.93
N VAL A 29 -0.97 -6.63 -6.67
CA VAL A 29 -1.61 -6.67 -5.36
C VAL A 29 -1.61 -8.11 -4.89
N VAL A 30 -0.90 -8.39 -3.80
CA VAL A 30 -0.94 -9.68 -3.11
C VAL A 30 -1.60 -9.47 -1.76
N SER A 31 -2.70 -10.18 -1.55
CA SER A 31 -3.58 -10.04 -0.39
C SER A 31 -3.86 -11.41 0.20
N THR A 32 -3.26 -11.74 1.34
CA THR A 32 -3.55 -12.96 2.09
C THR A 32 -4.50 -12.72 3.26
N GLN A 33 -4.63 -11.46 3.72
CA GLN A 33 -5.54 -11.07 4.78
C GLN A 33 -6.53 -9.98 4.35
N GLY A 34 -6.08 -8.98 3.60
CA GLY A 34 -6.97 -7.96 3.05
C GLY A 34 -6.27 -6.68 2.62
N VAL A 35 -6.75 -6.09 1.52
CA VAL A 35 -6.31 -4.79 1.01
C VAL A 35 -7.51 -3.92 0.72
N SER A 36 -7.58 -2.76 1.37
CA SER A 36 -8.58 -1.74 1.08
C SER A 36 -7.93 -0.54 0.42
N ILE A 37 -8.44 -0.12 -0.74
CA ILE A 37 -8.11 1.14 -1.40
C ILE A 37 -9.37 1.99 -1.44
N GLY A 38 -9.30 3.20 -0.92
CA GLY A 38 -10.41 4.15 -0.85
C GLY A 38 -10.91 4.65 -2.22
N ALA A 39 -11.80 5.62 -2.18
CA ALA A 39 -12.31 6.33 -3.35
C ALA A 39 -11.29 7.35 -3.88
N ASP A 40 -11.45 7.75 -5.14
CA ASP A 40 -10.70 8.85 -5.76
C ASP A 40 -9.17 8.72 -5.69
N CYS A 41 -8.65 7.49 -5.61
CA CYS A 41 -7.21 7.26 -5.56
C CYS A 41 -6.59 7.17 -6.96
N ALA A 42 -5.33 7.57 -7.06
CA ALA A 42 -4.50 7.37 -8.24
C ALA A 42 -3.36 6.42 -7.92
N ILE A 43 -3.43 5.18 -8.38
CA ILE A 43 -2.35 4.19 -8.23
C ILE A 43 -1.53 4.17 -9.52
N GLY A 44 -0.29 4.66 -9.44
CA GLY A 44 0.64 4.79 -10.56
C GLY A 44 1.16 3.45 -11.08
N TRP A 45 1.84 3.48 -12.22
CA TRP A 45 2.37 2.28 -12.90
C TRP A 45 3.31 1.45 -12.02
N GLY A 46 3.18 0.13 -12.07
CA GLY A 46 4.13 -0.78 -11.44
C GLY A 46 4.13 -0.74 -9.91
N VAL A 47 3.08 -0.21 -9.27
CA VAL A 47 2.97 -0.20 -7.80
C VAL A 47 2.79 -1.62 -7.28
N GLN A 48 3.42 -1.93 -6.15
CA GLN A 48 3.26 -3.19 -5.44
C GLN A 48 2.60 -2.96 -4.08
N ILE A 49 1.54 -3.71 -3.80
CA ILE A 49 0.83 -3.72 -2.52
C ILE A 49 0.86 -5.16 -2.02
N VAL A 50 1.56 -5.43 -0.93
CA VAL A 50 1.84 -6.79 -0.47
C VAL A 50 1.62 -6.87 1.04
N ASP A 51 0.54 -7.54 1.46
CA ASP A 51 0.12 -7.63 2.86
C ASP A 51 0.72 -8.82 3.63
N ASP A 52 1.67 -9.55 3.02
CA ASP A 52 2.31 -10.73 3.59
C ASP A 52 3.82 -10.79 3.31
N ASP A 53 4.60 -11.21 4.30
CA ASP A 53 6.02 -11.53 4.13
C ASP A 53 6.24 -12.95 3.58
N PHE A 54 5.19 -13.77 3.52
CA PHE A 54 5.14 -15.22 3.20
C PHE A 54 5.92 -16.13 4.16
N HIS A 55 6.90 -15.57 4.84
CA HIS A 55 7.73 -16.25 5.81
C HIS A 55 7.85 -15.39 7.08
N ARG A 56 7.64 -16.03 8.22
CA ARG A 56 7.92 -15.41 9.52
C ARG A 56 9.43 -15.30 9.71
N HIS A 57 9.88 -14.20 10.28
CA HIS A 57 11.28 -13.97 10.60
C HIS A 57 11.42 -13.54 12.06
N GLY A 58 12.63 -13.63 12.59
CA GLY A 58 12.92 -13.36 13.98
C GLY A 58 14.40 -13.09 14.23
N SER A 59 14.79 -13.03 15.50
CA SER A 59 16.16 -12.69 15.89
C SER A 59 16.62 -13.56 17.05
N GLY A 60 17.94 -13.80 17.15
CA GLY A 60 18.51 -14.58 18.26
C GLY A 60 18.05 -16.04 18.34
N GLY A 61 17.64 -16.64 17.21
CA GLY A 61 17.14 -18.02 17.16
C GLY A 61 15.66 -18.19 17.54
N HIS A 62 14.95 -17.08 17.78
CA HIS A 62 13.51 -17.10 18.05
C HIS A 62 12.76 -16.40 16.92
N VAL A 63 11.77 -17.10 16.35
CA VAL A 63 10.77 -16.55 15.43
C VAL A 63 9.46 -16.44 16.20
N PRO A 64 8.92 -15.23 16.40
CA PRO A 64 7.66 -15.06 17.12
C PRO A 64 6.50 -15.83 16.47
N ASP A 65 5.56 -16.27 17.30
CA ASP A 65 4.26 -16.77 16.86
C ASP A 65 3.38 -15.62 16.34
N GLY A 66 2.34 -15.98 15.57
CA GLY A 66 1.44 -15.03 14.92
C GLY A 66 1.52 -15.06 13.39
N PRO A 67 0.69 -14.26 12.70
CA PRO A 67 0.65 -14.24 11.24
C PRO A 67 1.89 -13.57 10.64
N SER A 68 2.30 -14.00 9.44
CA SER A 68 3.28 -13.26 8.61
C SER A 68 2.65 -12.07 7.89
N SER A 69 1.32 -12.03 7.82
CA SER A 69 0.52 -11.01 7.16
C SER A 69 -0.09 -10.00 8.12
N ALA A 70 -0.45 -8.83 7.60
CA ALA A 70 -1.28 -7.83 8.25
C ALA A 70 -1.96 -6.97 7.18
N PRO A 71 -3.25 -6.63 7.32
CA PRO A 71 -4.02 -5.99 6.26
C PRO A 71 -3.48 -4.59 5.94
N ILE A 72 -3.67 -4.16 4.70
CA ILE A 72 -3.28 -2.82 4.23
C ILE A 72 -4.54 -1.98 4.00
N THR A 73 -4.50 -0.72 4.45
CA THR A 73 -5.58 0.25 4.21
C THR A 73 -5.01 1.52 3.60
N ILE A 74 -5.47 1.85 2.40
CA ILE A 74 -5.21 3.12 1.72
C ILE A 74 -6.52 3.90 1.77
N GLY A 75 -6.47 5.09 2.37
CA GLY A 75 -7.62 5.99 2.52
C GLY A 75 -8.12 6.57 1.21
N ASP A 76 -9.01 7.54 1.31
CA ASP A 76 -9.61 8.23 0.17
C ASP A 76 -8.66 9.30 -0.39
N HIS A 77 -8.74 9.55 -1.70
CA HIS A 77 -7.93 10.57 -2.37
C HIS A 77 -6.42 10.40 -2.09
N VAL A 78 -5.90 9.18 -2.16
CA VAL A 78 -4.45 8.92 -2.07
C VAL A 78 -3.83 8.78 -3.45
N TRP A 79 -2.72 9.48 -3.68
CA TRP A 79 -1.88 9.29 -4.86
C TRP A 79 -0.67 8.41 -4.52
N VAL A 80 -0.58 7.25 -5.14
CA VAL A 80 0.59 6.38 -5.07
C VAL A 80 1.41 6.51 -6.34
N GLY A 81 2.57 7.13 -6.23
CA GLY A 81 3.52 7.32 -7.33
C GLY A 81 4.05 6.01 -7.90
N SER A 82 4.45 6.03 -9.16
CA SER A 82 4.87 4.83 -9.90
C SER A 82 5.99 4.07 -9.19
N ARG A 83 5.92 2.73 -9.24
CA ARG A 83 6.90 1.80 -8.66
C ARG A 83 7.11 1.95 -7.15
N ALA A 84 6.20 2.60 -6.44
CA ALA A 84 6.18 2.56 -4.99
C ALA A 84 5.75 1.15 -4.49
N MET A 85 6.20 0.79 -3.30
CA MET A 85 5.88 -0.45 -2.62
C MET A 85 5.21 -0.15 -1.27
N ILE A 86 4.10 -0.81 -0.99
CA ILE A 86 3.35 -0.69 0.27
C ILE A 86 3.28 -2.08 0.90
N PHE A 87 3.82 -2.21 2.11
CA PHE A 87 3.93 -3.48 2.81
C PHE A 87 2.87 -3.66 3.90
N LYS A 88 2.74 -4.90 4.36
CA LYS A 88 1.80 -5.36 5.37
C LYS A 88 1.62 -4.43 6.57
N GLY A 89 0.39 -4.34 7.05
CA GLY A 89 0.01 -3.57 8.24
C GLY A 89 0.06 -2.05 8.06
N VAL A 90 0.35 -1.55 6.86
CA VAL A 90 0.37 -0.11 6.58
C VAL A 90 -1.04 0.43 6.42
N THR A 91 -1.31 1.52 7.13
CA THR A 91 -2.44 2.42 6.89
C THR A 91 -1.93 3.73 6.31
N ILE A 92 -2.53 4.22 5.23
CA ILE A 92 -2.23 5.53 4.63
C ILE A 92 -3.49 6.38 4.74
N ALA A 93 -3.40 7.48 5.47
CA ALA A 93 -4.50 8.42 5.66
C ALA A 93 -4.88 9.15 4.37
N ASP A 94 -6.08 9.75 4.39
CA ASP A 94 -6.69 10.40 3.23
C ASP A 94 -5.82 11.54 2.67
N GLY A 95 -5.91 11.80 1.37
CA GLY A 95 -5.22 12.93 0.73
C GLY A 95 -3.70 12.77 0.61
N CYS A 96 -3.12 11.66 1.07
CA CYS A 96 -1.67 11.48 1.08
C CYS A 96 -1.08 11.28 -0.32
N ILE A 97 0.20 11.61 -0.44
CA ILE A 97 1.02 11.34 -1.64
C ILE A 97 2.15 10.39 -1.24
N VAL A 98 2.22 9.23 -1.88
CA VAL A 98 3.39 8.35 -1.84
C VAL A 98 4.25 8.66 -3.06
N ALA A 99 5.47 9.17 -2.86
CA ALA A 99 6.36 9.49 -3.97
C ALA A 99 6.72 8.25 -4.79
N GLY A 100 7.02 8.43 -6.08
CA GLY A 100 7.45 7.34 -6.95
C GLY A 100 8.70 6.62 -6.40
N GLY A 101 8.70 5.30 -6.47
CA GLY A 101 9.78 4.45 -5.94
C GLY A 101 9.89 4.39 -4.40
N ALA A 102 8.97 5.01 -3.65
CA ALA A 102 9.01 4.95 -2.19
C ALA A 102 8.71 3.54 -1.67
N VAL A 103 9.32 3.18 -0.54
CA VAL A 103 9.10 1.89 0.15
C VAL A 103 8.44 2.14 1.49
N VAL A 104 7.12 1.96 1.53
CA VAL A 104 6.27 2.26 2.69
C VAL A 104 6.19 1.03 3.59
N THR A 105 6.90 1.08 4.72
CA THR A 105 6.95 0.00 5.72
C THR A 105 6.31 0.39 7.05
N ARG A 106 5.72 1.58 7.14
CA ARG A 106 5.09 2.15 8.34
C ARG A 106 3.90 2.99 7.92
N SER A 107 2.84 2.99 8.73
CA SER A 107 1.64 3.78 8.50
C SER A 107 1.92 5.28 8.45
N VAL A 108 1.10 5.99 7.69
CA VAL A 108 1.05 7.44 7.53
C VAL A 108 -0.29 7.90 8.07
N GLU A 109 -0.33 8.24 9.35
CA GLU A 109 -1.57 8.52 10.07
C GLU A 109 -2.10 9.95 9.83
N GLU A 110 -1.21 10.89 9.46
CA GLU A 110 -1.58 12.29 9.21
C GLU A 110 -2.09 12.46 7.77
N PRO A 111 -3.36 12.85 7.56
CA PRO A 111 -3.90 13.12 6.23
C PRO A 111 -3.10 14.19 5.49
N ARG A 112 -3.13 14.15 4.15
CA ARG A 112 -2.45 15.14 3.30
C ARG A 112 -0.95 15.26 3.60
N SER A 113 -0.33 14.12 3.88
CA SER A 113 1.13 13.98 4.02
C SER A 113 1.74 13.43 2.73
N MET A 114 2.92 13.92 2.38
CA MET A 114 3.76 13.32 1.33
C MET A 114 4.86 12.48 1.98
N VAL A 115 4.96 11.21 1.58
CA VAL A 115 6.05 10.32 1.99
C VAL A 115 6.96 9.98 0.82
N ALA A 116 8.28 9.91 1.08
CA ALA A 116 9.27 9.54 0.07
C ALA A 116 10.45 8.76 0.68
N GLY A 117 11.17 8.03 -0.17
CA GLY A 117 12.40 7.31 0.19
C GLY A 117 12.20 5.82 0.50
N SER A 118 13.30 5.15 0.85
CA SER A 118 13.34 3.75 1.27
C SER A 118 14.26 3.61 2.49
N PRO A 119 13.71 3.42 3.71
CA PRO A 119 12.28 3.37 4.02
C PRO A 119 11.63 4.77 3.91
N ALA A 120 10.35 4.81 3.51
CA ALA A 120 9.64 6.06 3.29
C ALA A 120 9.46 6.85 4.59
N ARG A 121 9.58 8.18 4.51
CA ARG A 121 9.35 9.12 5.61
C ARG A 121 8.52 10.30 5.12
N VAL A 122 7.76 10.93 6.03
CA VAL A 122 7.07 12.18 5.74
C VAL A 122 8.12 13.23 5.36
N VAL A 123 7.98 13.81 4.18
CA VAL A 123 8.86 14.87 3.65
C VAL A 123 8.12 16.21 3.51
N ARG A 124 6.79 16.18 3.54
CA ARG A 124 5.93 17.36 3.48
C ARG A 124 4.58 17.02 4.11
N SER A 125 3.98 17.99 4.80
CA SER A 125 2.59 17.95 5.27
C SER A 125 1.77 19.01 4.53
N ASP A 126 0.45 18.96 4.68
CA ASP A 126 -0.48 19.92 4.08
C ASP A 126 -0.32 19.99 2.54
N VAL A 127 -0.28 18.82 1.90
CA VAL A 127 -0.22 18.69 0.44
C VAL A 127 -1.60 18.48 -0.17
N ASP A 128 -1.74 18.89 -1.42
CA ASP A 128 -2.90 18.58 -2.26
C ASP A 128 -2.41 18.02 -3.60
N TRP A 129 -3.23 17.18 -4.22
CA TRP A 129 -3.00 16.64 -5.55
C TRP A 129 -4.32 16.54 -6.32
N THR A 130 -4.24 16.53 -7.65
CA THR A 130 -5.37 16.56 -8.59
C THR A 130 -5.27 15.46 -9.63
#